data_AF-A0A7C3UJN4-F1
#
_entry.id   AF-A0A7C3UJN4-F1
#
_cell.length_a   1.000
_cell.length_b   1.000
_cell.length_c   1.000
_cell.angle_alpha   90.00
_cell.angle_beta   90.00
_cell.angle_gamma   90.00
#
_symmetry.space_group_name_H-M   'P 1'
#
loop_
_entity.id
_entity.type
_entity.pdbx_description
1 polymer ?
#
loop_
_entity_poly.entity_id
_entity_poly.type
_entity_poly.pdbx_seq_one_letter_code
_entity_poly.pdbx_strand_id
1 'polypeptide(L)'
;MATEKKIKELEKQLEELKKEAQKEEEMKEWFKSLLNGLKIAFRDERPNSIFYKKDGKIIFELYQNQDKEERCFWSNYDLVWDVLQKKYKLDEVEIKEFIKDVVEQYLKLDGLTYGYSY
;
A
#
# COMPACT_ATOMS: atom_id res chain seq x y z
N MET A 1 34.17 20.04 -22.79
CA MET A 1 32.86 20.56 -23.23
C MET A 1 31.77 19.49 -23.36
N ALA A 2 31.81 18.54 -24.30
CA ALA A 2 30.74 17.53 -24.44
C ALA A 2 30.68 16.52 -23.26
N THR A 3 31.84 16.09 -22.76
CA THR A 3 31.94 15.13 -21.65
C THR A 3 31.45 15.71 -20.32
N GLU A 4 31.80 16.96 -20.00
CA GLU A 4 31.35 17.63 -18.76
C GLU A 4 29.85 17.85 -18.74
N LYS A 5 29.24 18.18 -19.88
CA LYS A 5 27.78 18.30 -19.99
C LYS A 5 27.11 16.95 -19.74
N LYS A 6 27.68 15.85 -20.25
CA LYS A 6 27.14 14.50 -20.04
C LYS A 6 27.31 14.02 -18.60
N ILE A 7 28.41 14.37 -17.93
CA ILE A 7 28.62 14.07 -16.51
C ILE A 7 27.55 14.77 -15.66
N LYS A 8 27.31 16.07 -15.88
CA LYS A 8 26.29 16.82 -15.13
C LYS A 8 24.88 16.26 -15.30
N GLU A 9 24.54 15.81 -16.51
CA GLU A 9 23.25 15.18 -16.78
C GLU A 9 23.11 13.85 -16.02
N LEU A 10 24.15 13.01 -16.02
CA LEU A 10 24.16 11.74 -15.28
C LEU A 10 24.09 11.96 -13.76
N GLU A 11 24.79 12.98 -13.24
CA GLU A 11 24.72 13.35 -11.81
C GLU A 11 23.30 13.76 -11.41
N LYS A 12 22.59 14.51 -12.28
CA LYS A 12 21.21 14.89 -12.05
C LYS A 12 20.27 13.68 -12.06
N GLN A 13 20.40 12.80 -13.04
CA GLN A 13 19.60 11.57 -13.12
C GLN A 13 19.83 10.66 -11.91
N LEU A 14 21.09 10.53 -11.46
CA LEU A 14 21.43 9.75 -10.28
C LEU A 14 20.77 10.34 -9.01
N GLU A 15 20.72 11.66 -8.89
CA GLU A 15 20.09 12.33 -7.75
C GLU A 15 18.57 12.15 -7.75
N GLU A 16 17.93 12.17 -8.92
CA GLU A 16 16.49 11.88 -9.06
C GLU A 16 16.18 10.43 -8.66
N LEU A 17 16.95 9.46 -9.15
CA LEU A 17 16.80 8.04 -8.78
C LEU A 17 16.97 7.79 -7.28
N LYS A 18 17.92 8.48 -6.63
CA LYS A 18 18.12 8.38 -5.18
C LYS A 18 16.90 8.88 -4.40
N LYS A 19 16.29 9.98 -4.86
CA LYS A 19 15.09 10.54 -4.22
C LYS A 19 13.88 9.62 -4.38
N GLU A 20 13.73 9.01 -5.55
CA GLU A 20 12.68 8.01 -5.78
C GLU A 20 12.85 6.78 -4.88
N ALA A 21 14.07 6.23 -4.80
CA ALA A 21 14.37 5.11 -3.92
C ALA A 21 14.12 5.45 -2.43
N GLN A 22 14.50 6.66 -2.00
CA GLN A 22 14.25 7.11 -0.62
C GLN A 22 12.74 7.23 -0.33
N LYS A 23 11.96 7.75 -1.29
CA LYS A 23 10.51 7.87 -1.18
C LYS A 23 9.85 6.49 -1.08
N GLU A 24 10.31 5.52 -1.86
CA GLU A 24 9.82 4.14 -1.81
C GLU A 24 10.07 3.50 -0.44
N GLU A 25 11.26 3.67 0.12
CA GLU A 25 11.60 3.15 1.45
C GLU A 25 10.76 3.82 2.56
N GLU A 26 10.59 5.15 2.51
CA GLU A 26 9.71 5.86 3.45
C GLU A 26 8.28 5.34 3.39
N MET A 27 7.77 5.10 2.18
CA MET A 27 6.42 4.59 1.97
C MET A 27 6.25 3.16 2.52
N LYS A 28 7.24 2.29 2.30
CA LYS A 28 7.27 0.93 2.87
C LYS A 28 7.30 0.96 4.40
N GLU A 29 8.15 1.77 5.00
CA GLU A 29 8.23 1.92 6.46
C GLU A 29 6.96 2.49 7.06
N TRP A 30 6.37 3.49 6.41
CA TRP A 30 5.06 4.01 6.79
C TRP A 30 3.99 2.92 6.76
N PHE A 31 3.91 2.11 5.69
CA PHE A 31 2.93 1.03 5.61
C PHE A 31 3.16 -0.04 6.68
N LYS A 32 4.40 -0.46 6.92
CA LYS A 32 4.74 -1.37 8.03
C LYS A 32 4.27 -0.82 9.38
N SER A 33 4.38 0.49 9.59
CA SER A 33 3.90 1.13 10.82
C SER A 33 2.37 1.02 11.00
N LEU A 34 1.60 0.91 9.90
CA LEU A 34 0.17 0.63 9.94
C LEU A 34 -0.10 -0.81 10.40
N LEU A 35 0.73 -1.76 9.96
CA LEU A 35 0.63 -3.17 10.35
C LEU A 35 0.90 -3.40 11.84
N ASN A 36 1.78 -2.59 12.42
CA ASN A 36 2.13 -2.66 13.83
C ASN A 36 0.95 -2.27 14.73
N GLY A 37 0.59 -3.18 15.64
CA GLY A 37 -0.45 -2.95 16.65
C GLY A 37 -1.88 -3.12 16.11
N LEU A 38 -2.07 -3.69 14.92
CA LEU A 38 -3.39 -4.05 14.43
C LEU A 38 -4.05 -5.09 15.32
N LYS A 39 -5.33 -4.88 15.61
CA LYS A 39 -6.21 -5.82 16.30
C LYS A 39 -7.18 -6.42 15.30
N ILE A 40 -7.31 -7.74 15.32
CA ILE A 40 -8.30 -8.43 14.49
C ILE A 40 -9.68 -8.27 15.13
N ALA A 41 -10.68 -7.98 14.31
CA ALA A 41 -12.07 -7.91 14.70
C ALA A 41 -12.96 -8.62 13.68
N PHE A 42 -14.00 -9.27 14.18
CA PHE A 42 -15.04 -9.93 13.40
C PHE A 42 -16.37 -9.22 13.66
N ARG A 43 -17.29 -9.28 12.69
CA ARG A 43 -18.64 -8.71 12.81
C ARG A 43 -19.66 -9.74 12.35
N ASP A 44 -20.72 -9.92 13.12
CA ASP A 44 -21.77 -10.89 12.81
C ASP A 44 -22.49 -10.54 11.51
N GLU A 45 -22.61 -9.25 11.18
CA GLU A 45 -23.25 -8.79 9.93
C GLU A 45 -22.37 -8.96 8.69
N ARG A 46 -21.08 -9.24 8.88
CA ARG A 46 -20.10 -9.48 7.81
C ARG A 46 -19.21 -10.68 8.17
N PRO A 47 -19.78 -11.89 8.21
CA PRO A 47 -19.07 -13.09 8.64
C PRO A 47 -17.91 -13.48 7.70
N ASN A 48 -17.95 -12.98 6.46
CA ASN A 48 -16.94 -13.20 5.43
C ASN A 48 -15.79 -12.17 5.45
N SER A 49 -15.81 -11.23 6.41
CA SER A 49 -14.82 -10.16 6.53
C SER A 49 -13.99 -10.32 7.80
N ILE A 50 -12.67 -10.20 7.65
CA ILE A 50 -11.73 -10.01 8.74
C ILE A 50 -11.31 -8.55 8.75
N PHE A 51 -11.62 -7.84 9.83
CA PHE A 51 -11.26 -6.43 9.98
C PHE A 51 -9.98 -6.28 10.78
N TYR A 52 -9.05 -5.49 10.28
CA TYR A 52 -7.84 -5.11 10.99
C TYR A 52 -7.99 -3.66 11.48
N LYS A 53 -7.99 -3.49 12.79
CA LYS A 53 -8.27 -2.21 13.44
C LYS A 53 -7.07 -1.65 14.18
N LYS A 54 -6.96 -0.33 14.18
CA LYS A 54 -6.02 0.44 15.01
C LYS A 54 -6.77 1.61 15.62
N ASP A 55 -6.64 1.79 16.94
CA ASP A 55 -7.28 2.88 17.69
C ASP A 55 -8.80 3.00 17.41
N GLY A 56 -9.49 1.86 17.32
CA GLY A 56 -10.93 1.78 17.06
C GLY A 56 -11.36 1.95 15.61
N LYS A 57 -10.45 2.34 14.71
CA LYS A 57 -10.71 2.51 13.27
C LYS A 57 -10.35 1.26 12.48
N ILE A 58 -11.10 0.96 11.41
CA ILE A 58 -10.74 -0.08 10.45
C ILE A 58 -9.65 0.48 9.55
N ILE A 59 -8.52 -0.21 9.47
CA ILE A 59 -7.42 0.13 8.57
C ILE A 59 -7.49 -0.74 7.31
N PHE A 60 -7.75 -2.03 7.49
CA PHE A 60 -7.89 -2.99 6.40
C PHE A 60 -9.08 -3.92 6.64
N GLU A 61 -9.66 -4.41 5.54
CA GLU A 61 -10.66 -5.46 5.51
C GLU A 61 -10.19 -6.53 4.51
N LEU A 62 -10.02 -7.76 5.00
CA LEU A 62 -9.86 -8.93 4.15
C LEU A 62 -11.23 -9.57 4.00
N TYR A 63 -11.79 -9.52 2.80
CA TYR A 63 -13.10 -10.09 2.47
C TYR A 63 -12.94 -11.34 1.61
N GLN A 64 -13.67 -12.39 1.92
CA GLN A 64 -13.74 -13.61 1.10
C GLN A 64 -15.14 -13.81 0.54
N ASN A 65 -15.27 -13.75 -0.78
CA ASN A 65 -16.49 -14.13 -1.47
C ASN A 65 -16.54 -15.65 -1.60
N GLN A 66 -17.43 -16.29 -0.83
CA GLN A 66 -17.57 -17.76 -0.84
C GLN A 66 -18.10 -18.29 -2.18
N ASP A 67 -18.86 -17.49 -2.93
CA ASP A 67 -19.51 -17.94 -4.18
C ASP A 67 -18.60 -17.85 -5.41
N LYS A 68 -17.52 -17.07 -5.33
CA LYS A 68 -16.67 -16.74 -6.49
C LYS A 68 -15.20 -17.12 -6.33
N GLU A 69 -14.82 -17.72 -5.21
CA GLU A 69 -13.42 -17.93 -4.82
C GLU A 69 -12.58 -16.63 -4.84
N GLU A 70 -13.25 -15.47 -4.81
CA GLU A 70 -12.61 -14.16 -4.87
C GLU A 70 -12.25 -13.68 -3.46
N ARG A 71 -11.01 -13.27 -3.26
CA ARG A 71 -10.54 -12.63 -2.02
C ARG A 71 -10.15 -11.19 -2.32
N CYS A 72 -10.65 -10.27 -1.50
CA CYS A 72 -10.40 -8.85 -1.66
C CYS A 72 -9.69 -8.30 -0.42
N PHE A 73 -8.69 -7.47 -0.65
CA PHE A 73 -8.01 -6.69 0.38
C PHE A 73 -8.36 -5.22 0.20
N TRP A 74 -9.22 -4.72 1.08
CA TRP A 74 -9.68 -3.34 1.09
C TRP A 74 -8.90 -2.54 2.11
N SER A 75 -8.30 -1.43 1.67
CA SER A 75 -7.68 -0.45 2.56
C SER A 75 -8.67 0.67 2.87
N ASN A 76 -8.64 1.22 4.09
CA ASN A 76 -9.46 2.38 4.38
C ASN A 76 -9.04 3.56 3.49
N TYR A 77 -10.02 4.21 2.86
CA TYR A 77 -9.76 5.28 1.90
C TYR A 77 -9.04 6.45 2.55
N ASP A 78 -9.61 7.03 3.61
CA ASP A 78 -9.08 8.24 4.26
C ASP A 78 -7.72 7.99 4.95
N LEU A 79 -7.53 6.81 5.53
CA LEU A 79 -6.36 6.51 6.37
C LEU A 79 -5.18 5.93 5.60
N VAL A 80 -5.43 5.29 4.45
CA VAL A 80 -4.40 4.59 3.68
C VAL A 80 -4.37 5.07 2.24
N TRP A 81 -5.47 4.90 1.51
CA TRP A 81 -5.51 5.16 0.07
C TRP A 81 -5.22 6.62 -0.27
N ASP A 82 -5.89 7.54 0.41
CA ASP A 82 -5.75 8.98 0.22
C ASP A 82 -4.35 9.48 0.62
N VAL A 83 -3.71 8.83 1.59
CA VAL A 83 -2.32 9.14 1.96
C VAL A 83 -1.38 8.77 0.82
N LEU A 84 -1.53 7.58 0.23
CA LEU A 84 -0.75 7.16 -0.94
C LEU A 84 -0.95 8.11 -2.13
N GLN A 85 -2.20 8.48 -2.40
CA GLN A 85 -2.54 9.38 -3.50
C GLN A 85 -2.02 10.81 -3.28
N LYS A 86 -2.25 11.39 -2.10
CA LYS A 86 -1.94 12.81 -1.84
C LYS A 86 -0.50 13.05 -1.42
N LYS A 87 0.04 12.22 -0.51
CA LYS A 87 1.42 12.39 0.00
C LYS A 87 2.43 11.83 -0.98
N TYR A 88 2.21 10.61 -1.45
CA TYR A 88 3.15 9.92 -2.34
C TYR A 88 2.83 10.09 -3.82
N LYS A 89 1.77 10.82 -4.18
CA LYS A 89 1.43 11.16 -5.58
C LYS A 89 1.25 9.93 -6.47
N LEU A 90 0.83 8.82 -5.88
CA LEU A 90 0.56 7.60 -6.63
C LEU A 90 -0.81 7.67 -7.29
N ASP A 91 -0.92 7.14 -8.50
CA ASP A 91 -2.19 6.88 -9.15
C ASP A 91 -2.85 5.58 -8.65
N GLU A 92 -4.05 5.29 -9.13
CA GLU A 92 -4.81 4.10 -8.70
C GLU A 92 -4.10 2.77 -9.03
N VAL A 93 -3.37 2.70 -10.15
CA VAL A 93 -2.65 1.47 -10.54
C VAL A 93 -1.44 1.30 -9.64
N GLU A 94 -0.64 2.36 -9.46
CA GLU A 94 0.53 2.36 -8.59
C GLU A 94 0.18 2.03 -7.14
N ILE A 95 -0.96 2.53 -6.64
CA ILE A 95 -1.45 2.19 -5.30
C ILE A 95 -1.76 0.70 -5.17
N LYS A 96 -2.45 0.11 -6.16
CA LYS A 96 -2.79 -1.33 -6.14
C LYS A 96 -1.54 -2.19 -6.18
N GLU A 97 -0.58 -1.84 -7.03
CA GLU A 97 0.70 -2.54 -7.13
C GLU A 97 1.49 -2.43 -5.83
N PHE A 98 1.59 -1.23 -5.25
CA PHE A 98 2.28 -1.04 -3.98
C PHE A 98 1.66 -1.86 -2.84
N ILE A 99 0.32 -1.79 -2.67
CA ILE A 99 -0.36 -2.55 -1.61
C ILE A 99 -0.18 -4.05 -1.84
N LYS A 100 -0.29 -4.51 -3.08
CA LYS A 100 -0.05 -5.91 -3.46
C LYS A 100 1.33 -6.37 -3.03
N ASP A 101 2.37 -5.66 -3.44
CA ASP A 101 3.76 -6.04 -3.16
C ASP A 101 4.01 -6.15 -1.67
N VAL A 102 3.52 -5.18 -0.90
CA VAL A 102 3.70 -5.16 0.55
C VAL A 102 2.87 -6.24 1.25
N VAL A 103 1.63 -6.48 0.84
CA VAL A 103 0.79 -7.56 1.40
C VAL A 103 1.39 -8.94 1.09
N GLU A 104 1.78 -9.19 -0.15
CA GLU A 104 2.41 -10.45 -0.56
C GLU A 104 3.76 -10.65 0.15
N GLN A 105 4.57 -9.58 0.27
CA GLN A 105 5.88 -9.65 0.91
C GLN A 105 5.79 -9.88 2.42
N TYR A 106 4.97 -9.12 3.14
CA TYR A 106 4.97 -9.10 4.61
C TYR A 106 3.88 -9.95 5.24
N LEU A 107 2.71 -10.07 4.61
CA LEU A 107 1.60 -10.87 5.13
C LEU A 107 1.53 -12.26 4.51
N LYS A 108 2.30 -12.52 3.43
CA LYS A 108 2.29 -13.80 2.71
C LYS A 108 0.90 -14.19 2.20
N LEU A 109 0.11 -13.19 1.80
CA LEU A 109 -1.21 -13.37 1.21
C LEU A 109 -1.13 -13.04 -0.27
N ASP A 110 -1.41 -14.02 -1.13
CA ASP A 110 -1.40 -13.90 -2.59
C ASP A 110 -2.81 -14.06 -3.17
N GLY A 111 -2.95 -13.80 -4.48
CA GLY A 111 -4.20 -14.02 -5.21
C GLY A 111 -5.37 -13.17 -4.71
N LEU A 112 -5.08 -11.94 -4.26
CA LEU A 112 -6.08 -10.99 -3.80
C LEU A 112 -6.38 -9.93 -4.88
N THR A 113 -7.59 -9.42 -4.88
CA THR A 113 -7.94 -8.16 -5.54
C THR A 113 -7.79 -7.00 -4.55
N TYR A 114 -7.17 -5.91 -4.97
CA TYR A 114 -6.84 -4.78 -4.09
C TYR A 114 -7.70 -3.55 -4.41
N GLY A 115 -8.15 -2.86 -3.37
CA GLY A 115 -8.92 -1.63 -3.50
C GLY A 115 -9.08 -0.89 -2.18
N TYR A 116 -10.05 0.02 -2.11
CA TYR A 116 -10.39 0.74 -0.88
C TYR A 116 -11.87 0.67 -0.47
N SER A 117 -12.12 0.91 0.81
CA SER A 117 -13.45 1.09 1.40
C SER A 117 -13.48 2.33 2.29
N TYR A 118 -14.68 2.90 2.52
CA TYR A 118 -14.89 4.08 3.35
C TYR A 118 -15.15 3.70 4.81
#